data_AF-A0A2H0YW55-F1
#
_entry.id   AF-A0A2H0YW55-F1
#
_cell.length_a   1.000
_cell.length_b   1.000
_cell.length_c   1.000
_cell.angle_alpha   90.00
_cell.angle_beta   90.00
_cell.angle_gamma   90.00
#
_symmetry.space_group_name_H-M   'P 1'
#
loop_
_entity.id
_entity.type
_entity.pdbx_description
1 polymer ?
#
loop_
_entity_poly.entity_id
_entity_poly.type
_entity_poly.pdbx_seq_one_letter_code
_entity_poly.pdbx_strand_id
1 'polypeptide(L)'
;MEENILPKAPPAPFMPVPQTKKKKSVSGLAIFLVALLTIVLVILGERFFLDLNTWFNPAKDYKHQTIYYNDYYSNTSANATVYDKGDYEMYRLLVHTAFVVPVLLGGFLLYFWMYNRQKDDHKKIIAWPYFIFSLWMTVHLIGEALYFLINKYEKLGIYIVLIILATLLTFLAIFAQRKWQEKHSIQPTHE
;
A
#
# COMPACT_ATOMS: atom_id res chain seq x y z
N MET A 1 14.12 -61.64 53.31
CA MET A 1 14.10 -60.54 52.32
C MET A 1 13.01 -60.89 51.34
N GLU A 2 11.86 -60.22 51.41
CA GLU A 2 10.71 -60.54 50.56
C GLU A 2 10.95 -60.02 49.15
N GLU A 3 10.94 -60.92 48.18
CA GLU A 3 11.09 -60.62 46.76
C GLU A 3 9.74 -60.11 46.24
N ASN A 4 9.72 -58.88 45.73
CA ASN A 4 8.51 -58.22 45.25
C ASN A 4 8.03 -58.91 43.97
N ILE A 5 7.08 -59.84 44.13
CA ILE A 5 6.45 -60.67 43.09
C ILE A 5 5.42 -59.94 42.22
N LEU A 6 5.31 -58.60 42.30
CA LEU A 6 4.40 -57.87 41.44
C LEU A 6 5.00 -57.72 40.03
N PRO A 7 4.27 -58.13 38.97
CA PRO A 7 4.71 -57.93 37.60
C PRO A 7 4.89 -56.44 37.32
N LYS A 8 6.10 -56.09 36.89
CA LYS A 8 6.47 -54.72 36.51
C LYS A 8 5.50 -54.24 35.43
N ALA A 9 4.80 -53.13 35.71
CA ALA A 9 3.84 -52.57 34.78
C ALA A 9 4.49 -52.35 33.39
N PRO A 10 3.76 -52.61 32.30
CA PRO A 10 4.29 -52.40 30.95
C PRO A 10 4.71 -50.94 30.77
N PRO A 11 5.80 -50.67 30.03
CA PRO A 11 6.24 -49.30 29.77
C PRO A 11 5.09 -48.51 29.14
N ALA A 12 4.85 -47.30 29.67
CA ALA A 12 3.79 -46.44 29.17
C ALA A 12 3.95 -46.23 27.65
N PRO A 13 2.85 -46.23 26.87
CA PRO A 13 2.92 -45.98 25.44
C PRO A 13 3.64 -44.66 25.18
N PHE A 14 4.56 -44.67 24.20
CA PHE A 14 5.24 -43.47 23.73
C PHE A 14 4.20 -42.46 23.26
N MET A 15 3.80 -41.54 24.14
CA MET A 15 3.01 -40.39 23.74
C MET A 15 3.94 -39.47 22.94
N PRO A 16 3.60 -39.10 21.69
CA PRO A 16 4.36 -38.13 20.95
C PRO A 16 4.36 -36.83 21.76
N VAL A 17 5.54 -36.42 22.23
CA VAL A 17 5.73 -35.13 22.90
C VAL A 17 5.15 -34.06 21.97
N PRO A 18 4.23 -33.21 22.44
CA PRO A 18 3.72 -32.10 21.62
C PRO A 18 4.92 -31.26 21.22
N GLN A 19 5.29 -31.29 19.94
CA GLN A 19 6.31 -30.38 19.43
C GLN A 19 5.75 -28.97 19.60
N THR A 20 6.15 -28.30 20.68
CA THR A 20 5.88 -26.88 20.88
C THR A 20 6.51 -26.18 19.70
N LYS A 21 5.68 -25.74 18.74
CA LYS A 21 6.12 -24.93 17.61
C LYS A 21 6.84 -23.73 18.21
N LYS A 22 8.18 -23.73 18.17
CA LYS A 22 8.99 -22.61 18.62
C LYS A 22 8.47 -21.37 17.89
N LYS A 23 7.92 -20.43 18.66
CA LYS A 23 7.48 -19.14 18.17
C LYS A 23 8.71 -18.46 17.56
N LYS A 24 8.82 -18.46 16.23
CA LYS A 24 9.97 -17.87 15.53
C LYS A 24 9.99 -16.38 15.86
N SER A 25 10.96 -15.93 16.65
CA SER A 25 11.13 -14.52 16.98
C SER A 25 11.74 -13.82 15.76
N VAL A 26 11.01 -12.87 15.18
CA VAL A 26 11.57 -11.98 14.16
C VAL A 26 12.67 -11.13 14.82
N SER A 27 13.87 -11.12 14.23
CA SER A 27 14.99 -10.32 14.76
C SER A 27 14.67 -8.82 14.63
N GLY A 28 14.89 -8.05 15.70
CA GLY A 28 14.68 -6.60 15.67
C GLY A 28 15.50 -5.89 14.58
N LEU A 29 16.68 -6.42 14.25
CA LEU A 29 17.50 -5.95 13.12
C LEU A 29 16.77 -6.08 11.78
N ALA A 30 16.03 -7.18 11.58
CA ALA A 30 15.28 -7.40 10.34
C ALA A 30 14.14 -6.39 10.19
N ILE A 31 13.46 -6.04 11.29
CA ILE A 31 12.42 -5.01 11.30
C ILE A 31 13.03 -3.65 10.94
N PHE A 32 14.15 -3.29 11.56
CA PHE A 32 14.86 -2.05 11.27
C PHE A 32 15.28 -1.94 9.79
N LEU A 33 15.86 -3.00 9.23
CA LEU A 33 16.25 -3.04 7.82
C LEU A 33 15.06 -2.94 6.88
N VAL A 34 13.93 -3.56 7.21
CA VAL A 34 12.68 -3.44 6.45
C VAL A 34 12.15 -2.02 6.47
N ALA A 35 12.16 -1.36 7.64
CA ALA A 35 11.75 0.04 7.75
C ALA A 35 12.66 0.96 6.93
N LEU A 36 13.98 0.79 7.04
CA LEU A 36 14.97 1.54 6.26
C LEU A 36 14.75 1.34 4.75
N LEU A 37 14.60 0.08 4.31
CA LEU A 37 14.34 -0.24 2.91
C LEU A 37 13.04 0.40 2.41
N THR A 38 11.98 0.39 3.23
CA THR A 38 10.71 1.03 2.87
C THR A 38 10.90 2.53 2.64
N ILE A 39 11.61 3.21 3.54
CA ILE A 39 11.89 4.65 3.41
C ILE A 39 12.69 4.93 2.13
N VAL A 40 13.74 4.14 1.87
CA VAL A 40 14.55 4.28 0.66
C VAL A 40 13.72 4.07 -0.60
N LEU A 41 12.85 3.06 -0.62
CA LEU A 41 11.96 2.80 -1.75
C LEU A 41 10.99 3.97 -1.97
N VAL A 42 10.42 4.53 -0.90
CA VAL A 42 9.53 5.70 -0.99
C VAL A 42 10.26 6.89 -1.62
N ILE A 43 11.43 7.28 -1.08
CA ILE A 43 12.21 8.41 -1.61
C ILE A 43 12.60 8.16 -3.07
N LEU A 44 13.04 6.94 -3.40
CA LEU A 44 13.41 6.56 -4.75
C LEU A 44 12.21 6.63 -5.70
N GLY A 45 11.05 6.14 -5.26
CA GLY A 45 9.81 6.20 -6.02
C GLY A 45 9.43 7.64 -6.34
N GLU A 46 9.33 8.50 -5.31
CA GLU A 46 9.01 9.92 -5.48
C GLU A 46 9.96 10.59 -6.50
N ARG A 47 11.26 10.31 -6.42
CA ARG A 47 12.23 10.87 -7.39
C ARG A 47 12.04 10.31 -8.79
N PHE A 48 11.84 9.00 -8.91
CA PHE A 48 11.62 8.33 -10.19
C PHE A 48 10.37 8.87 -10.89
N PHE A 49 9.28 9.12 -10.17
CA PHE A 49 8.05 9.69 -10.73
C PHE A 49 8.22 11.13 -11.20
N LEU A 50 9.01 11.95 -10.49
CA LEU A 50 9.39 13.30 -10.97
C LEU A 50 10.18 13.24 -12.29
N ASP A 51 11.11 12.31 -12.41
CA ASP A 51 11.92 12.12 -13.61
C ASP A 51 11.05 11.59 -14.77
N LEU A 52 10.18 10.60 -14.51
CA LEU A 52 9.21 10.09 -15.49
C LEU A 52 8.30 11.20 -16.01
N ASN A 53 7.76 12.03 -15.12
CA ASN A 53 6.94 13.16 -15.53
C ASN A 53 7.74 14.13 -16.42
N THR A 54 9.02 14.36 -16.13
CA THR A 54 9.89 15.21 -16.96
C THR A 54 10.11 14.62 -18.36
N TRP A 55 10.20 13.29 -18.47
CA TRP A 55 10.46 12.62 -19.75
C TRP A 55 9.20 12.43 -20.60
N PHE A 56 8.08 12.09 -19.98
CA PHE A 56 6.87 11.66 -20.68
C PHE A 56 5.75 12.70 -20.71
N ASN A 57 5.81 13.76 -19.90
CA ASN A 57 4.78 14.80 -19.93
C ASN A 57 5.00 15.76 -21.11
N PRO A 58 4.10 15.80 -22.10
CA PRO A 58 4.23 16.69 -23.26
C PRO A 58 4.08 18.16 -22.87
N ALA A 59 3.46 18.46 -21.73
CA ALA A 59 3.28 19.80 -21.18
C ALA A 59 4.37 20.18 -20.17
N LYS A 60 5.50 19.45 -20.09
CA LYS A 60 6.59 19.71 -19.13
C LYS A 60 7.11 21.16 -19.13
N ASP A 61 7.05 21.81 -20.29
CA ASP A 61 7.56 23.17 -20.50
C ASP A 61 6.61 24.25 -19.96
N TYR A 62 5.35 23.91 -19.63
CA TYR A 62 4.45 24.81 -18.90
C TYR A 62 5.08 25.32 -17.59
N LYS A 63 5.84 24.46 -16.90
CA LYS A 63 6.52 24.81 -15.65
C LYS A 63 7.65 25.84 -15.85
N HIS A 64 8.16 25.98 -17.08
CA HIS A 64 9.21 26.93 -17.45
C HIS A 64 8.67 28.19 -18.16
N GLN A 65 7.45 28.15 -18.71
CA GLN A 65 6.84 29.28 -19.41
C GLN A 65 6.35 30.42 -18.50
N THR A 66 6.32 30.23 -17.18
CA THR A 66 6.00 31.33 -16.24
C THR A 66 7.12 32.34 -16.07
N ILE A 67 8.27 32.16 -16.72
CA ILE A 67 9.39 33.10 -16.69
C ILE A 67 9.77 33.42 -18.15
N TYR A 68 9.55 34.67 -18.58
CA TYR A 68 9.85 35.23 -19.91
C TYR A 68 8.82 35.04 -21.03
N TYR A 69 7.60 35.57 -20.85
CA TYR A 69 6.88 36.14 -22.00
C TYR A 69 7.50 37.50 -22.30
N ASN A 70 8.50 37.52 -23.20
CA ASN A 70 8.94 38.73 -23.86
C ASN A 70 8.13 38.82 -25.17
N ASP A 71 7.08 39.64 -25.17
CA ASP A 71 6.06 39.79 -26.23
C ASP A 71 6.57 40.31 -27.59
N TYR A 72 7.87 40.24 -27.86
CA TYR A 72 8.47 40.92 -29.01
C TYR A 72 8.70 40.06 -30.26
N TYR A 73 8.46 38.74 -30.21
CA TYR A 73 8.70 37.83 -31.35
C TYR A 73 7.66 36.70 -31.49
N SER A 74 6.37 37.02 -31.64
CA SER A 74 5.31 36.02 -31.84
C SER A 74 4.87 35.81 -33.29
N ASN A 75 5.74 36.02 -34.27
CA ASN A 75 5.44 35.76 -35.69
C ASN A 75 6.11 34.51 -36.29
N THR A 76 6.66 33.60 -35.48
CA THR A 76 7.27 32.37 -36.03
C THR A 76 6.93 31.13 -35.19
N SER A 77 5.72 30.59 -35.37
CA SER A 77 5.38 29.16 -35.37
C SER A 77 3.90 28.95 -35.01
N ALA A 78 3.04 28.91 -36.02
CA ALA A 78 1.59 28.67 -35.88
C ALA A 78 1.22 27.23 -35.43
N ASN A 79 2.14 26.46 -34.83
CA ASN A 79 1.94 25.06 -34.45
C ASN A 79 2.52 24.71 -33.06
N ALA A 80 2.91 25.69 -32.24
CA ALA A 80 3.24 25.40 -30.85
C ALA A 80 1.95 25.09 -30.08
N THR A 81 1.71 23.82 -29.73
CA THR A 81 0.64 23.44 -28.81
C THR A 81 0.89 24.13 -27.46
N VAL A 82 0.09 25.16 -27.16
CA VAL A 82 0.13 25.86 -25.88
C VAL A 82 -0.63 25.02 -24.87
N TYR A 83 0.08 24.37 -23.96
CA TYR A 83 -0.50 23.61 -22.86
C TYR A 83 -0.77 24.51 -21.67
N ASP A 84 -1.92 24.35 -21.02
CA ASP A 84 -2.23 25.05 -19.78
C ASP A 84 -1.81 24.26 -18.52
N LYS A 85 -2.01 24.88 -17.34
CA LYS A 85 -1.72 24.22 -16.05
C LYS A 85 -2.50 22.93 -15.87
N GLY A 86 -3.76 22.93 -16.27
CA GLY A 86 -4.67 21.81 -16.12
C GLY A 86 -4.28 20.65 -17.04
N ASP A 87 -3.66 20.91 -18.19
CA ASP A 87 -3.11 19.90 -19.08
C ASP A 87 -1.84 19.29 -18.49
N TYR A 88 -0.93 20.11 -17.95
CA TYR A 88 0.27 19.62 -17.26
C TYR A 88 -0.08 18.68 -16.11
N GLU A 89 -1.00 19.08 -15.24
CA GLU A 89 -1.43 18.27 -14.09
C GLU A 89 -2.14 16.98 -14.54
N MET A 90 -2.94 17.05 -15.61
CA MET A 90 -3.61 15.87 -16.18
C MET A 90 -2.59 14.87 -16.74
N TYR A 91 -1.62 15.33 -17.54
CA TYR A 91 -0.58 14.47 -18.09
C TYR A 91 0.32 13.89 -16.99
N ARG A 92 0.65 14.67 -15.94
CA ARG A 92 1.38 14.15 -14.77
C ARG A 92 0.61 13.00 -14.13
N LEU A 93 -0.69 13.19 -13.90
CA LEU A 93 -1.54 12.18 -13.27
C LEU A 93 -1.67 10.92 -14.13
N LEU A 94 -1.79 11.07 -15.46
CA LEU A 94 -1.85 9.95 -16.40
C LEU A 94 -0.55 9.15 -16.40
N VAL A 95 0.60 9.83 -16.45
CA VAL A 95 1.91 9.18 -16.36
C VAL A 95 2.03 8.44 -15.03
N HIS A 96 1.76 9.10 -13.90
CA HIS A 96 1.80 8.43 -12.59
C HIS A 96 0.86 7.21 -12.54
N THR A 97 -0.38 7.32 -13.01
CA THR A 97 -1.34 6.20 -13.02
C THR A 97 -0.83 5.01 -13.83
N ALA A 98 -0.27 5.25 -15.01
CA ALA A 98 0.23 4.22 -15.91
C ALA A 98 1.35 3.37 -15.29
N PHE A 99 2.11 3.91 -14.34
CA PHE A 99 3.21 3.22 -13.67
C PHE A 99 2.84 2.73 -12.26
N VAL A 100 2.06 3.48 -11.49
CA VAL A 100 1.64 3.09 -10.13
C VAL A 100 0.75 1.85 -10.16
N VAL A 101 -0.17 1.71 -11.12
CA VAL A 101 -1.06 0.54 -11.20
C VAL A 101 -0.28 -0.77 -11.44
N PRO A 102 0.67 -0.84 -12.40
CA PRO A 102 1.56 -2.00 -12.51
C PRO A 102 2.41 -2.27 -11.27
N VAL A 103 2.91 -1.23 -10.59
CA VAL A 103 3.69 -1.37 -9.34
C VAL A 103 2.83 -1.95 -8.23
N LEU A 104 1.58 -1.51 -8.09
CA LEU A 104 0.62 -2.07 -7.14
C LEU A 104 0.36 -3.55 -7.43
N LEU A 105 0.07 -3.89 -8.70
CA LEU A 105 -0.16 -5.27 -9.12
C LEU A 105 1.07 -6.14 -8.83
N GLY A 106 2.27 -5.66 -9.17
CA GLY A 106 3.53 -6.36 -8.94
C GLY A 106 3.81 -6.57 -7.45
N GLY A 107 3.61 -5.54 -6.62
CA GLY A 107 3.75 -5.62 -5.16
C GLY A 107 2.75 -6.60 -4.54
N PHE A 108 1.49 -6.56 -4.98
CA PHE A 108 0.45 -7.48 -4.53
C PHE A 108 0.75 -8.94 -4.94
N LEU A 109 1.13 -9.18 -6.19
CA LEU A 109 1.49 -10.50 -6.69
C LEU A 109 2.73 -11.06 -5.98
N LEU A 110 3.77 -10.24 -5.79
CA LEU A 110 4.97 -10.62 -5.05
C LEU A 110 4.62 -11.03 -3.62
N TYR A 111 3.83 -10.21 -2.93
CA TYR A 111 3.38 -10.47 -1.57
C TYR A 111 2.60 -11.79 -1.48
N PHE A 112 1.59 -11.98 -2.33
CA PHE A 112 0.75 -13.17 -2.33
C PHE A 112 1.53 -14.44 -2.71
N TRP A 113 2.44 -14.33 -3.69
CA TRP A 113 3.32 -15.42 -4.10
C TRP A 113 4.25 -15.86 -2.97
N MET A 114 4.89 -14.92 -2.26
CA MET A 114 5.75 -15.24 -1.13
C MET A 114 4.96 -15.78 0.07
N TYR A 115 3.75 -15.25 0.31
CA TYR A 115 2.89 -15.69 1.39
C TYR A 115 2.42 -17.14 1.21
N ASN A 116 2.01 -17.52 -0.01
CA ASN A 116 1.46 -18.85 -0.28
C ASN A 116 2.52 -19.93 -0.55
N ARG A 117 3.68 -19.56 -1.09
CA ARG A 117 4.65 -20.57 -1.59
C ARG A 117 5.76 -20.89 -0.59
N GLN A 118 6.08 -20.00 0.35
CA GLN A 118 7.19 -20.22 1.29
C GLN A 118 6.67 -20.66 2.66
N LYS A 119 7.05 -21.88 3.07
CA LYS A 119 6.84 -22.37 4.44
C LYS A 119 7.74 -21.68 5.47
N ASP A 120 8.77 -20.96 5.01
CA ASP A 120 9.75 -20.32 5.88
C ASP A 120 9.43 -18.85 6.09
N ASP A 121 8.92 -18.52 7.29
CA ASP A 121 8.41 -17.18 7.62
C ASP A 121 9.46 -16.07 7.52
N HIS A 122 10.76 -16.37 7.61
CA HIS A 122 11.81 -15.36 7.59
C HIS A 122 11.92 -14.65 6.23
N LYS A 123 11.69 -15.37 5.12
CA LYS A 123 11.80 -14.78 3.78
C LYS A 123 10.58 -13.92 3.44
N LYS A 124 9.42 -14.20 4.04
CA LYS A 124 8.19 -13.39 3.86
C LYS A 124 8.37 -11.96 4.32
N ILE A 125 9.30 -11.68 5.24
CA ILE A 125 9.55 -10.33 5.74
C ILE A 125 10.05 -9.38 4.63
N ILE A 126 10.70 -9.91 3.59
CA ILE A 126 11.24 -9.12 2.48
C ILE A 126 10.11 -8.60 1.58
N ALA A 127 8.96 -9.29 1.51
CA ALA A 127 7.83 -8.85 0.69
C ALA A 127 7.16 -7.59 1.24
N TRP A 128 7.19 -7.40 2.56
CA TRP A 128 6.55 -6.28 3.24
C TRP A 128 6.99 -4.89 2.75
N PRO A 129 8.29 -4.56 2.66
CA PRO A 129 8.72 -3.25 2.18
C PRO A 129 8.21 -2.92 0.77
N TYR A 130 8.25 -3.89 -0.16
CA TYR A 130 7.73 -3.69 -1.52
C TYR A 130 6.22 -3.54 -1.55
N PHE A 131 5.50 -4.32 -0.73
CA PHE A 131 4.05 -4.21 -0.62
C PHE A 131 3.64 -2.85 -0.03
N ILE A 132 4.26 -2.44 1.08
CA ILE A 132 4.02 -1.14 1.73
C ILE A 132 4.34 0.00 0.77
N PHE A 133 5.47 -0.07 0.07
CA PHE A 133 5.82 0.89 -0.98
C PHE A 133 4.74 0.99 -2.06
N SER A 134 4.25 -0.14 -2.55
CA SER A 134 3.21 -0.17 -3.59
C SER A 134 1.88 0.43 -3.12
N LEU A 135 1.51 0.21 -1.85
CA LEU A 135 0.35 0.83 -1.22
C LEU A 135 0.55 2.34 -1.04
N TRP A 136 1.73 2.75 -0.57
CA TRP A 136 2.08 4.16 -0.43
C TRP A 136 1.94 4.90 -1.76
N MET A 137 2.51 4.36 -2.84
CA MET A 137 2.40 4.98 -4.16
C MET A 137 0.95 5.10 -4.64
N THR A 138 0.10 4.12 -4.30
CA THR A 138 -1.33 4.17 -4.63
C THR A 138 -2.04 5.27 -3.85
N VAL A 139 -1.78 5.40 -2.54
CA VAL A 139 -2.34 6.47 -1.72
C VAL A 139 -1.88 7.84 -2.23
N HIS A 140 -0.61 7.98 -2.58
CA HIS A 140 -0.06 9.20 -3.17
C HIS A 140 -0.81 9.57 -4.46
N LEU A 141 -0.97 8.62 -5.39
CA LEU A 141 -1.71 8.84 -6.63
C LEU A 141 -3.16 9.26 -6.39
N ILE A 142 -3.86 8.60 -5.45
CA ILE A 142 -5.23 8.96 -5.09
C ILE A 142 -5.27 10.39 -4.54
N GLY A 143 -4.31 10.77 -3.68
CA GLY A 143 -4.18 12.11 -3.15
C GLY A 143 -4.00 13.16 -4.26
N GLU A 144 -3.10 12.92 -5.22
CA GLU A 144 -2.91 13.78 -6.38
C GLU A 144 -4.15 13.87 -7.26
N ALA A 145 -4.83 12.75 -7.52
CA ALA A 145 -6.03 12.70 -8.32
C ALA A 145 -7.18 13.50 -7.68
N LEU A 146 -7.37 13.34 -6.36
CA LEU A 146 -8.36 14.11 -5.60
C LEU A 146 -8.05 15.59 -5.61
N TYR A 147 -6.79 15.97 -5.36
CA TYR A 147 -6.34 17.36 -5.40
C TYR A 147 -6.59 17.99 -6.78
N PHE A 148 -6.21 17.30 -7.85
CA PHE A 148 -6.45 17.73 -9.22
C PHE A 148 -7.95 17.91 -9.50
N LEU A 149 -8.76 16.93 -9.10
CA LEU A 149 -10.18 16.91 -9.40
C LEU A 149 -10.93 18.01 -8.62
N ILE A 150 -10.56 18.28 -7.37
CA ILE A 150 -11.10 19.41 -6.58
C ILE A 150 -10.72 20.74 -7.23
N ASN A 151 -9.47 20.90 -7.69
CA ASN A 151 -9.00 22.16 -8.27
C ASN A 151 -9.52 22.43 -9.69
N LYS A 152 -9.66 21.40 -10.54
CA LYS A 152 -10.10 21.57 -11.93
C LYS A 152 -11.62 21.47 -12.07
N TYR A 153 -12.27 20.69 -11.22
CA TYR A 153 -13.72 20.45 -11.24
C TYR A 153 -14.32 20.65 -9.85
N GLU A 154 -14.31 21.89 -9.36
CA GLU A 154 -14.71 22.28 -8.00
C GLU A 154 -16.04 21.62 -7.55
N LYS A 155 -17.05 21.61 -8.43
CA LYS A 155 -18.35 20.96 -8.13
C LYS A 155 -18.26 19.44 -8.08
N LEU A 156 -17.49 18.82 -8.97
CA LEU A 156 -17.34 17.36 -9.09
C LEU A 156 -16.48 16.79 -7.96
N GLY A 157 -15.47 17.54 -7.50
CA GLY A 157 -14.64 17.21 -6.34
C GLY A 157 -15.43 17.12 -5.04
N ILE A 158 -16.38 18.04 -4.83
CA ILE A 158 -17.27 18.00 -3.67
C ILE A 158 -18.07 16.69 -3.66
N TYR A 159 -18.65 16.27 -4.79
CA TYR A 159 -19.42 15.02 -4.86
C TYR A 159 -18.56 13.78 -4.63
N ILE A 160 -17.34 13.73 -5.18
CA ILE A 160 -16.44 12.60 -4.96
C ILE A 160 -16.00 12.49 -3.49
N VAL A 161 -15.67 13.62 -2.85
CA VAL A 161 -15.35 13.64 -1.41
C VAL A 161 -16.55 13.17 -0.58
N LEU A 162 -17.76 13.61 -0.91
CA LEU A 162 -18.98 13.16 -0.24
C LEU A 162 -19.23 11.65 -0.40
N ILE A 163 -18.97 11.08 -1.59
CA ILE A 163 -19.11 9.63 -1.82
C ILE A 163 -18.08 8.85 -0.99
N ILE A 164 -16.82 9.29 -0.95
CA ILE A 164 -15.77 8.67 -0.13
C ILE A 164 -16.14 8.76 1.36
N LEU A 165 -16.59 9.93 1.82
CA LEU A 165 -17.01 10.14 3.20
C LEU A 165 -18.20 9.24 3.58
N ALA A 166 -19.21 9.16 2.71
CA ALA A 166 -20.35 8.28 2.90
C ALA A 166 -19.90 6.81 3.01
N THR A 167 -19.02 6.36 2.11
CA THR A 167 -18.48 4.99 2.11
C THR A 167 -17.70 4.69 3.39
N LEU A 168 -16.84 5.61 3.84
CA LEU A 168 -16.09 5.48 5.09
C LEU A 168 -17.01 5.41 6.31
N LEU A 169 -18.02 6.29 6.38
CA LEU A 169 -18.99 6.29 7.48
C LEU A 169 -19.83 5.01 7.49
N THR A 170 -20.26 4.50 6.34
CA THR A 170 -20.97 3.21 6.23
C THR A 170 -20.08 2.07 6.72
N PHE A 171 -18.82 2.01 6.28
CA PHE A 171 -17.88 0.98 6.73
C PHE A 171 -17.64 1.06 8.25
N LEU A 172 -17.48 2.27 8.79
CA LEU A 172 -17.28 2.49 10.22
C LEU A 172 -18.51 2.09 11.03
N ALA A 173 -19.72 2.37 10.53
CA ALA A 173 -20.97 1.93 11.14
C ALA A 173 -21.09 0.40 11.19
N ILE A 174 -20.79 -0.29 10.08
CA ILE A 174 -20.76 -1.75 10.02
C ILE A 174 -19.72 -2.33 10.99
N PHE A 175 -18.53 -1.73 11.04
CA PHE A 175 -17.47 -2.16 11.95
C PHE A 175 -17.85 -1.96 13.42
N ALA A 176 -18.42 -0.80 13.76
CA ALA A 176 -18.91 -0.51 15.11
C ALA A 176 -20.04 -1.46 15.52
N GLN A 177 -20.97 -1.76 14.61
CA GLN A 177 -22.05 -2.71 14.84
C GLN A 177 -21.52 -4.13 15.08
N ARG A 178 -20.56 -4.60 14.27
CA ARG A 178 -19.90 -5.90 14.47
C ARG A 178 -19.20 -5.98 15.83
N LYS A 179 -18.44 -4.94 16.20
CA LYS A 179 -17.74 -4.89 17.48
C LYS A 179 -18.68 -4.80 18.69
N TRP A 180 -19.81 -4.12 18.54
CA TRP A 180 -20.87 -4.09 19.56
C TRP A 180 -21.47 -5.49 19.75
N GLN A 181 -21.85 -6.15 18.65
CA GLN A 181 -22.40 -7.49 18.69
C GLN A 181 -21.43 -8.47 19.32
N GLU A 182 -20.17 -8.52 18.91
CA GLU A 182 -19.14 -9.37 19.52
C GLU A 182 -19.03 -9.19 21.05
N LYS A 183 -19.20 -7.96 21.55
CA LYS A 183 -19.15 -7.67 22.99
C LYS A 183 -20.40 -8.13 23.76
N HIS A 184 -21.56 -8.22 23.10
CA HIS A 184 -22.85 -8.55 23.74
C HIS A 184 -23.35 -9.97 23.39
N SER A 185 -22.75 -10.64 22.41
CA SER A 185 -23.00 -12.05 22.08
C SER A 185 -22.31 -13.04 23.05
N ILE A 186 -21.42 -12.57 23.93
CA ILE A 186 -20.76 -13.39 24.96
C ILE A 186 -21.61 -13.37 26.23
N GLN A 187 -22.84 -13.86 26.14
CA GLN A 187 -23.56 -14.47 27.27
C GLN A 187 -24.48 -15.56 26.71
N PRO A 188 -24.01 -16.81 26.57
CA PRO A 188 -24.89 -17.95 26.75
C PRO A 188 -25.09 -18.09 28.26
N THR A 189 -26.15 -17.51 28.81
CA THR A 189 -26.74 -18.07 30.03
C THR A 189 -27.28 -19.44 29.64
N HIS A 190 -26.45 -20.46 29.89
CA HIS A 190 -26.94 -21.76 30.27
C HIS A 190 -27.81 -21.56 31.51
N GLU A 191 -29.11 -21.82 31.38
CA GLU A 191 -29.98 -22.54 32.32
C GLU A 191 -31.39 -22.64 31.74
#